data_AF-H0QTK4-F1
#
_entry.id   AF-H0QTK4-F1
#
_cell.length_a   1.000
_cell.length_b   1.000
_cell.length_c   1.000
_cell.angle_alpha   90.00
_cell.angle_beta   90.00
_cell.angle_gamma   90.00
#
_symmetry.space_group_name_H-M   'P 1'
#
loop_
_entity.id
_entity.type
_entity.pdbx_description
1 polymer ?
#
loop_
_entity_poly.entity_id
_entity_poly.type
_entity_poly.pdbx_seq_one_letter_code
_entity_poly.pdbx_strand_id
1 'polypeptide(L)'
;MKKLFILIGVFLGSMVTSGPVAAAPVEPIAFDFTTTAGDVCAFPVLVEVAGKSKEIGAPGDDSILIAPGLKATFTNTLTGKSVSYVITGATHNQTLANGNVVSTVTGRNTIVNSIAFNQTIRPGIFLVEGTFRFELNGPIEVHVFSGTGRVTDVCAFLAR
;
A
#
# COMPACT_ATOMS: atom_id res chain seq x y z
N MET A 1 -3.11 20.35 16.65
CA MET A 1 -3.65 21.14 15.52
C MET A 1 -4.65 20.27 14.78
N LYS A 2 -5.94 20.64 14.83
CA LYS A 2 -7.11 19.88 14.37
C LYS A 2 -7.44 20.35 12.95
N LYS A 3 -7.39 19.48 11.94
CA LYS A 3 -7.86 19.78 10.58
C LYS A 3 -8.63 18.54 10.08
N LEU A 4 -9.95 18.56 10.26
CA LEU A 4 -10.94 18.89 9.23
C LEU A 4 -11.33 17.63 8.43
N PHE A 5 -12.09 16.74 9.09
CA PHE A 5 -12.88 15.71 8.42
C PHE A 5 -14.12 16.40 7.83
N ILE A 6 -14.14 16.58 6.52
CA ILE A 6 -15.32 17.05 5.81
C ILE A 6 -16.31 15.89 5.74
N LEU A 7 -17.34 16.01 6.57
CA LEU A 7 -18.64 15.36 6.44
C LEU A 7 -19.24 15.66 5.06
N ILE A 8 -19.55 14.62 4.29
CA ILE A 8 -20.70 14.62 3.38
C ILE A 8 -21.62 13.50 3.86
N GLY A 9 -22.36 13.81 4.92
CA GLY A 9 -23.52 13.05 5.35
C GLY A 9 -24.77 13.76 4.85
N VAL A 10 -25.42 13.20 3.84
CA VAL A 10 -26.84 13.46 3.56
C VAL A 10 -27.59 12.19 3.93
N PHE A 11 -28.08 12.16 5.17
CA PHE A 11 -29.03 11.16 5.66
C PHE A 11 -30.37 11.87 5.85
N LEU A 12 -31.33 11.57 4.98
CA LEU A 12 -32.77 11.78 5.25
C LEU A 12 -33.56 10.87 4.32
N GLY A 13 -34.12 9.79 4.89
CA GLY A 13 -34.99 8.86 4.17
C GLY A 13 -35.00 7.46 4.79
N SER A 14 -35.73 7.31 5.90
CA SER A 14 -36.06 6.03 6.53
C SER A 14 -36.85 5.11 5.61
N MET A 15 -36.32 3.92 5.32
CA MET A 15 -37.06 2.66 5.16
C MET A 15 -36.16 1.48 5.55
N VAL A 16 -36.60 0.71 6.55
CA VAL A 16 -36.00 -0.58 6.91
C VAL A 16 -36.49 -1.58 5.88
N THR A 17 -35.75 -1.76 4.79
CA THR A 17 -35.90 -2.93 3.92
C THR A 17 -34.75 -3.87 4.22
N SER A 18 -35.07 -5.02 4.80
CA SER A 18 -34.16 -6.17 4.94
C SER A 18 -33.92 -6.82 3.58
N GLY A 19 -33.45 -6.03 2.61
CA GLY A 19 -32.92 -6.52 1.35
C GLY A 19 -31.48 -7.00 1.56
N PRO A 20 -30.99 -7.96 0.76
CA PRO A 20 -29.58 -8.29 0.77
C PRO A 20 -28.80 -6.99 0.51
N VAL A 21 -27.91 -6.62 1.43
CA VAL A 21 -26.96 -5.54 1.21
C VAL A 21 -26.07 -6.01 0.06
N ALA A 22 -26.45 -5.65 -1.17
CA ALA A 22 -25.59 -5.82 -2.32
C ALA A 22 -24.40 -4.89 -2.08
N ALA A 23 -23.25 -5.48 -1.72
CA ALA A 23 -22.01 -4.75 -1.62
C ALA A 23 -21.78 -3.98 -2.93
N ALA A 24 -21.61 -2.66 -2.85
CA ALA A 24 -21.35 -1.83 -4.03
C ALA A 24 -20.18 -2.42 -4.83
N PRO A 25 -20.25 -2.41 -6.18
CA PRO A 25 -19.15 -2.86 -7.03
C PRO A 25 -17.85 -2.15 -6.65
N VAL A 26 -16.75 -2.89 -6.57
CA VAL A 26 -15.42 -2.30 -6.34
C VAL A 26 -15.04 -1.50 -7.58
N GLU A 27 -15.02 -0.17 -7.45
CA GLU A 27 -14.58 0.72 -8.52
C GLU A 27 -13.06 0.58 -8.74
N PRO A 28 -12.58 0.61 -10.00
CA PRO A 28 -11.16 0.60 -10.28
C PRO A 28 -10.49 1.86 -9.73
N ILE A 29 -9.35 1.70 -9.06
CA ILE A 29 -8.46 2.81 -8.71
C ILE A 29 -7.40 2.97 -9.78
N ALA A 30 -6.99 4.21 -10.04
CA ALA A 30 -5.85 4.55 -10.87
C ALA A 30 -5.15 5.79 -10.30
N PHE A 31 -3.85 5.67 -10.03
CA PHE A 31 -3.01 6.80 -9.63
C PHE A 31 -1.56 6.55 -10.05
N ASP A 32 -0.81 7.64 -10.20
CA ASP A 32 0.62 7.60 -10.45
C ASP A 32 1.35 8.63 -9.60
N PHE A 33 2.65 8.41 -9.42
CA PHE A 33 3.56 9.38 -8.84
C PHE A 33 4.99 9.06 -9.28
N THR A 34 5.86 10.07 -9.25
CA THR A 34 7.29 9.90 -9.52
C THR A 34 8.10 10.15 -8.25
N THR A 35 9.06 9.26 -7.99
CA THR A 35 10.01 9.37 -6.87
C THR A 35 11.25 10.16 -7.28
N THR A 36 11.88 10.84 -6.32
CA THR A 36 13.17 11.49 -6.57
C THR A 36 14.29 10.46 -6.57
N ALA A 37 15.36 10.72 -7.32
CA ALA A 37 16.58 9.94 -7.22
C ALA A 37 17.09 9.94 -5.77
N GLY A 38 17.40 8.75 -5.24
CA GLY A 38 17.86 8.55 -3.87
C GLY A 38 16.73 8.29 -2.87
N ASP A 39 15.46 8.57 -3.19
CA ASP A 39 14.35 8.39 -2.25
C ASP A 39 14.03 6.91 -2.01
N VAL A 40 13.86 6.16 -3.10
CA VAL A 40 13.55 4.71 -3.08
C VAL A 40 14.60 3.90 -3.83
N CYS A 41 15.04 4.39 -4.99
CA CYS A 41 16.11 3.82 -5.80
C CYS A 41 17.14 4.92 -6.08
N ALA A 42 18.34 4.58 -6.56
CA ALA A 42 19.36 5.56 -6.94
C ALA A 42 18.98 6.48 -8.12
N PHE A 43 17.85 6.22 -8.77
CA PHE A 43 17.31 6.93 -9.93
C PHE A 43 15.80 7.19 -9.72
N PRO A 44 15.23 8.19 -10.42
CA PRO A 44 13.79 8.45 -10.37
C PRO A 44 12.98 7.27 -10.94
N VAL A 45 11.94 6.88 -10.21
CA VAL A 45 11.01 5.82 -10.62
C VAL A 45 9.61 6.39 -10.70
N LEU A 46 8.98 6.25 -11.87
CA LEU A 46 7.55 6.42 -12.07
C LEU A 46 6.84 5.16 -11.58
N VAL A 47 5.89 5.34 -10.66
CA VAL A 47 5.05 4.30 -10.10
C VAL A 47 3.64 4.52 -10.59
N GLU A 48 3.08 3.53 -11.28
CA GLU A 48 1.72 3.56 -11.79
C GLU A 48 0.95 2.40 -11.16
N VAL A 49 -0.17 2.70 -10.52
CA VAL A 49 -1.02 1.71 -9.86
C VAL A 49 -2.42 1.80 -10.46
N ALA A 50 -2.91 0.67 -11.00
CA ALA A 50 -4.23 0.60 -11.60
C ALA A 50 -4.89 -0.76 -11.34
N GLY A 51 -6.19 -0.79 -11.09
CA GLY A 51 -6.97 -2.02 -10.96
C GLY A 51 -7.91 -2.01 -9.77
N LYS A 52 -8.15 -3.18 -9.18
CA LYS A 52 -9.13 -3.34 -8.09
C LYS A 52 -8.45 -3.44 -6.75
N SER A 53 -8.84 -2.58 -5.83
CA SER A 53 -8.51 -2.68 -4.41
C SER A 53 -9.74 -2.40 -3.57
N LYS A 54 -9.82 -3.00 -2.39
CA LYS A 54 -10.83 -2.68 -1.40
C LYS A 54 -10.17 -2.58 -0.04
N GLU A 55 -10.43 -1.48 0.65
CA GLU A 55 -10.13 -1.36 2.06
C GLU A 55 -11.39 -1.74 2.86
N ILE A 56 -11.20 -2.54 3.89
CA ILE A 56 -12.24 -3.00 4.80
C ILE A 56 -11.83 -2.53 6.19
N GLY A 57 -12.61 -1.61 6.76
CA GLY A 57 -12.45 -1.23 8.16
C GLY A 57 -12.86 -2.39 9.07
N ALA A 58 -12.06 -2.66 10.10
CA ALA A 58 -12.34 -3.57 11.19
C ALA A 58 -12.55 -2.78 12.49
N PRO A 59 -13.15 -3.36 13.54
CA PRO A 59 -13.29 -2.69 14.83
C PRO A 59 -11.93 -2.26 15.39
N GLY A 60 -11.83 -1.03 15.92
CA GLY A 60 -10.64 -0.58 16.66
C GLY A 60 -9.52 0.06 15.81
N ASP A 61 -9.87 0.81 14.76
CA ASP A 61 -8.92 1.46 13.82
C ASP A 61 -8.02 0.47 13.05
N ASP A 62 -8.44 -0.79 13.00
CA ASP A 62 -7.82 -1.83 12.18
C ASP A 62 -8.36 -1.76 10.74
N SER A 63 -7.53 -2.11 9.76
CA SER A 63 -7.98 -2.20 8.37
C SER A 63 -7.37 -3.36 7.62
N ILE A 64 -8.12 -3.87 6.65
CA ILE A 64 -7.68 -4.91 5.72
C ILE A 64 -7.76 -4.34 4.32
N LEU A 65 -6.61 -4.22 3.66
CA LEU A 65 -6.52 -3.88 2.25
C LEU A 65 -6.38 -5.17 1.45
N ILE A 66 -7.33 -5.43 0.56
CA ILE A 66 -7.27 -6.52 -0.41
C ILE A 66 -7.16 -5.95 -1.82
N ALA A 67 -6.31 -6.55 -2.63
CA ALA A 67 -5.99 -6.04 -3.96
C ALA A 67 -6.14 -7.13 -5.03
N PRO A 68 -7.36 -7.64 -5.29
CA PRO A 68 -7.56 -8.72 -6.27
C PRO A 68 -7.39 -8.18 -7.69
N GLY A 69 -6.16 -8.25 -8.22
CA GLY A 69 -5.83 -7.78 -9.57
C GLY A 69 -5.46 -6.31 -9.64
N LEU A 70 -4.88 -5.76 -8.57
CA LEU A 70 -4.22 -4.46 -8.64
C LEU A 70 -2.88 -4.62 -9.36
N LYS A 71 -2.62 -3.83 -10.39
CA LYS A 71 -1.37 -3.85 -11.13
C LYS A 71 -0.53 -2.65 -10.73
N ALA A 72 0.70 -2.90 -10.33
CA ALA A 72 1.72 -1.87 -10.12
C ALA A 72 2.78 -1.96 -11.22
N THR A 73 3.05 -0.86 -11.90
CA THR A 73 4.12 -0.71 -12.89
C THR A 73 5.17 0.24 -12.34
N PHE A 74 6.42 -0.15 -12.46
CA PHE A 74 7.58 0.63 -12.01
C PHE A 74 8.46 0.89 -13.22
N THR A 75 8.76 2.16 -13.49
CA THR A 75 9.53 2.58 -14.66
C THR A 75 10.69 3.48 -14.22
N ASN A 76 11.92 3.10 -14.57
CA ASN A 76 13.08 3.98 -14.45
C ASN A 76 12.96 5.09 -15.52
N THR A 77 12.75 6.33 -15.10
CA THR A 77 12.47 7.42 -16.05
C THR A 77 13.70 7.89 -16.81
N LEU A 78 14.91 7.49 -16.40
CA LEU A 78 16.15 7.79 -17.12
C LEU A 78 16.41 6.82 -18.27
N THR A 79 16.03 5.54 -18.11
CA THR A 79 16.34 4.48 -19.10
C THR A 79 15.10 3.99 -19.86
N GLY A 80 13.90 4.29 -19.38
CA GLY A 80 12.63 3.76 -19.89
C GLY A 80 12.38 2.29 -19.53
N LYS A 81 13.28 1.65 -18.77
CA LYS A 81 13.10 0.27 -18.35
C LYS A 81 11.94 0.15 -17.37
N SER A 82 11.06 -0.82 -17.61
CA SER A 82 9.87 -1.01 -16.80
C SER A 82 9.64 -2.46 -16.39
N VAL A 83 8.90 -2.63 -15.30
CA VAL A 83 8.39 -3.93 -14.84
C VAL A 83 7.01 -3.75 -14.24
N SER A 84 6.12 -4.70 -14.50
CA SER A 84 4.78 -4.71 -13.90
C SER A 84 4.56 -5.96 -13.06
N TYR A 85 3.85 -5.78 -11.95
CA TYR A 85 3.42 -6.87 -11.08
C TYR A 85 1.92 -6.79 -10.83
N VAL A 86 1.26 -7.94 -10.91
CA VAL A 86 -0.10 -8.11 -10.38
C VAL A 86 0.03 -8.44 -8.90
N ILE A 87 -0.52 -7.57 -8.08
CA ILE A 87 -0.69 -7.74 -6.65
C ILE A 87 -1.95 -8.59 -6.47
N THR A 88 -1.83 -9.63 -5.64
CA THR A 88 -2.92 -10.54 -5.30
C THR A 88 -3.01 -10.80 -3.80
N GLY A 89 -2.13 -10.16 -3.03
CA GLY A 89 -2.07 -10.29 -1.59
C GLY A 89 -3.03 -9.39 -0.84
N ALA A 90 -2.90 -9.45 0.48
CA ALA A 90 -3.62 -8.62 1.43
C ALA A 90 -2.65 -7.94 2.40
N THR A 91 -3.05 -6.79 2.92
CA THR A 91 -2.36 -6.10 4.01
C THR A 91 -3.33 -5.91 5.17
N HIS A 92 -2.93 -6.39 6.35
CA HIS A 92 -3.66 -6.19 7.60
C HIS A 92 -2.93 -5.15 8.41
N ASN A 93 -3.58 -4.02 8.67
CA ASN A 93 -3.08 -2.96 9.52
C ASN A 93 -3.76 -3.06 10.88
N GLN A 94 -2.94 -3.10 11.93
CA GLN A 94 -3.39 -3.09 13.31
C GLN A 94 -2.87 -1.83 14.00
N THR A 95 -3.77 -1.01 14.54
CA THR A 95 -3.37 0.16 15.33
C THR A 95 -3.14 -0.26 16.78
N LEU A 96 -1.91 -0.10 17.27
CA LEU A 96 -1.51 -0.42 18.63
C LEU A 96 -1.94 0.69 19.61
N ALA A 97 -2.00 0.36 20.91
CA ALA A 97 -2.38 1.30 21.96
C ALA A 97 -1.45 2.54 22.07
N ASN A 98 -0.21 2.44 21.59
CA ASN A 98 0.75 3.55 21.52
C ASN A 98 0.59 4.41 20.25
N GLY A 99 -0.36 4.09 19.37
CA GLY A 99 -0.59 4.76 18.09
C GLY A 99 0.26 4.25 16.92
N ASN A 100 1.15 3.28 17.14
CA ASN A 100 1.90 2.65 16.06
C ASN A 100 0.97 1.76 15.24
N VAL A 101 1.26 1.61 13.95
CA VAL A 101 0.56 0.70 13.05
C VAL A 101 1.45 -0.47 12.75
N VAL A 102 0.98 -1.68 13.04
CA VAL A 102 1.64 -2.88 12.57
C VAL A 102 0.95 -3.39 11.32
N SER A 103 1.70 -3.46 10.24
CA SER A 103 1.24 -3.97 8.95
C SER A 103 1.74 -5.39 8.76
N THR A 104 0.81 -6.32 8.51
CA THR A 104 1.09 -7.71 8.13
C THR A 104 0.64 -7.93 6.70
N VAL A 105 1.60 -8.15 5.82
CA VAL A 105 1.43 -8.32 4.38
C VAL A 105 1.49 -9.80 4.04
N THR A 106 0.46 -10.32 3.37
CA THR A 106 0.34 -11.74 3.03
C THR A 106 0.11 -11.96 1.53
N GLY A 107 0.67 -13.03 0.98
CA GLY A 107 0.60 -13.31 -0.46
C GLY A 107 1.60 -12.48 -1.26
N ARG A 108 1.22 -12.10 -2.48
CA ARG A 108 2.08 -11.33 -3.40
C ARG A 108 1.75 -9.85 -3.35
N ASN A 109 2.70 -9.04 -2.87
CA ASN A 109 2.55 -7.60 -2.69
C ASN A 109 3.80 -6.83 -3.09
N THR A 110 3.65 -5.52 -3.28
CA THR A 110 4.77 -4.58 -3.47
C THR A 110 4.87 -3.68 -2.26
N ILE A 111 6.07 -3.54 -1.71
CA ILE A 111 6.39 -2.62 -0.61
C ILE A 111 7.27 -1.51 -1.17
N VAL A 112 6.89 -0.27 -0.91
CA VAL A 112 7.66 0.93 -1.30
C VAL A 112 8.12 1.62 -0.02
N ASN A 113 9.41 1.49 0.27
CA ASN A 113 10.05 2.10 1.42
C ASN A 113 10.89 3.29 0.95
N SER A 114 10.51 4.51 1.35
CA SER A 114 11.16 5.74 0.91
C SER A 114 11.85 6.44 2.08
N ILE A 115 13.11 6.84 1.89
CA ILE A 115 13.80 7.68 2.89
C ILE A 115 13.12 9.05 3.05
N ALA A 116 12.46 9.57 2.01
CA ALA A 116 11.87 10.91 2.01
C ALA A 116 10.69 11.03 3.00
N PHE A 117 10.01 9.92 3.28
CA PHE A 117 8.88 9.90 4.22
C PHE A 117 9.26 9.44 5.63
N ASN A 118 10.36 8.68 5.76
CA ASN A 118 10.52 7.76 6.89
C ASN A 118 11.95 7.70 7.46
N GLN A 119 12.98 8.18 6.76
CA GLN A 119 14.39 7.85 7.10
C GLN A 119 14.59 6.32 7.26
N THR A 120 13.89 5.53 6.42
CA THR A 120 13.90 4.09 6.50
C THR A 120 15.33 3.54 6.45
N ILE A 121 15.62 2.58 7.33
CA ILE A 121 16.92 1.88 7.39
C ILE A 121 17.20 1.13 6.08
N ARG A 122 16.17 0.81 5.30
CA ARG A 122 16.23 0.09 4.04
C ARG A 122 15.31 0.70 2.96
N PRO A 123 15.70 1.80 2.29
CA PRO A 123 14.94 2.31 1.16
C PRO A 123 14.95 1.31 0.01
N GLY A 124 13.85 1.25 -0.74
CA GLY A 124 13.73 0.34 -1.85
C GLY A 124 12.30 0.10 -2.29
N ILE A 125 12.19 -0.52 -3.46
CA ILE A 125 10.96 -1.10 -3.96
C ILE A 125 11.16 -2.62 -3.93
N PHE A 126 10.30 -3.30 -3.17
CA PHE A 126 10.40 -4.75 -2.97
C PHE A 126 9.13 -5.44 -3.43
N LEU A 127 9.25 -6.46 -4.27
CA LEU A 127 8.20 -7.43 -4.50
C LEU A 127 8.36 -8.54 -3.46
N VAL A 128 7.34 -8.73 -2.64
CA VAL A 128 7.31 -9.76 -1.60
C VAL A 128 6.27 -10.83 -1.93
N GLU A 129 6.61 -12.09 -1.68
CA GLU A 129 5.72 -13.24 -1.83
C GLU A 129 5.84 -14.13 -0.60
N GLY A 130 4.82 -14.11 0.25
CA GLY A 130 4.83 -14.83 1.53
C GLY A 130 4.12 -14.05 2.61
N THR A 131 4.64 -14.08 3.83
CA THR A 131 4.11 -13.34 4.98
C THR A 131 5.20 -12.47 5.57
N PHE A 132 4.97 -11.16 5.54
CA PHE A 132 5.91 -10.16 6.03
C PHE A 132 5.21 -9.22 7.01
N ARG A 133 5.95 -8.71 7.98
CA ARG A 133 5.47 -7.79 9.00
C ARG A 133 6.45 -6.64 9.17
N PHE A 134 5.91 -5.43 9.31
CA PHE A 134 6.66 -4.23 9.66
C PHE A 134 5.80 -3.35 10.56
N GLU A 135 6.45 -2.47 11.32
CA GLU A 135 5.77 -1.55 12.22
C GLU A 135 6.13 -0.11 11.88
N LEU A 136 5.11 0.73 11.85
CA LEU A 136 5.21 2.15 11.57
C LEU A 136 4.81 2.98 12.80
N ASN A 137 5.56 4.02 13.11
CA ASN A 137 5.17 5.14 13.96
C ASN A 137 4.93 6.36 13.07
N GLY A 138 3.67 6.63 12.72
CA GLY A 138 3.34 7.57 11.66
C GLY A 138 3.96 7.13 10.33
N PRO A 139 4.74 7.98 9.64
CA PRO A 139 5.40 7.57 8.41
C PRO A 139 6.72 6.85 8.64
N ILE A 140 7.20 6.65 9.89
CA ILE A 140 8.53 6.10 10.23
C ILE A 140 8.45 4.61 10.51
N GLU A 141 9.32 3.80 9.93
CA GLU A 141 9.43 2.35 10.12
C GLU A 141 10.31 2.12 11.33
N VAL A 142 9.69 1.67 12.42
CA VAL A 142 10.37 1.40 13.70
C VAL A 142 10.81 -0.05 13.82
N HIS A 143 10.18 -0.95 13.06
CA HIS A 143 10.64 -2.32 12.88
C HIS A 143 10.72 -2.64 11.39
N VAL A 144 11.95 -2.93 10.94
CA VAL A 144 12.26 -3.28 9.55
C VAL A 144 11.44 -4.48 9.13
N PHE A 145 10.89 -4.39 7.92
CA PHE A 145 10.13 -5.48 7.32
C PHE A 145 10.91 -6.80 7.38
N SER A 146 10.26 -7.81 7.95
CA SER A 146 10.81 -9.15 8.12
C SER A 146 9.71 -10.18 7.96
N GLY A 147 10.05 -11.41 7.59
CA GLY A 147 9.04 -12.40 7.27
C GLY A 147 9.58 -13.66 6.60
N THR A 148 8.65 -14.53 6.25
CA THR A 148 8.91 -15.77 5.53
C THR A 148 8.42 -15.65 4.09
N GLY A 149 9.28 -16.02 3.15
CA GLY A 149 8.95 -15.98 1.73
C GLY A 149 10.07 -15.43 0.86
N ARG A 150 9.71 -14.99 -0.34
CA ARG A 150 10.64 -14.42 -1.32
C ARG A 150 10.57 -12.91 -1.31
N VAL A 151 11.74 -12.27 -1.36
CA VAL A 151 11.89 -10.82 -1.52
C VAL A 151 12.69 -10.58 -2.80
N THR A 152 12.12 -9.82 -3.73
CA THR A 152 12.80 -9.37 -4.95
C THR A 152 13.05 -7.87 -4.88
N ASP A 153 14.30 -7.46 -5.06
CA ASP A 153 14.68 -6.06 -5.20
C ASP A 153 14.33 -5.55 -6.61
N VAL A 154 13.33 -4.69 -6.69
CA VAL A 154 12.84 -4.12 -7.96
C VAL A 154 13.79 -3.03 -8.46
N CYS A 155 14.41 -2.26 -7.55
CA CYS A 155 15.42 -1.26 -7.93
C CYS A 155 16.60 -1.93 -8.64
N ALA A 156 17.09 -3.06 -8.12
CA ALA A 156 18.18 -3.82 -8.73
C ALA A 156 17.81 -4.37 -10.12
N PHE A 157 16.54 -4.67 -10.38
CA PHE A 157 16.07 -5.05 -11.71
C PHE A 157 16.06 -3.86 -12.67
N LEU A 158 15.51 -2.73 -12.22
CA LEU A 158 15.38 -1.49 -13.00
C LEU A 158 16.71 -0.79 -13.29
N ALA A 159 17.76 -1.10 -12.52
CA ALA A 159 19.10 -0.54 -12.69
C ALA A 159 19.91 -1.17 -13.84
N ARG A 160 19.51 -2.35 -14.33
CA ARG A 160 20.27 -3.07 -15.37
C ARG A 160 19.94 -2.60 -16.78
#